data_AF-A0A357MHY1-F1
#
_entry.id   AF-A0A357MHY1-F1
#
_cell.length_a   1.000
_cell.length_b   1.000
_cell.length_c   1.000
_cell.angle_alpha   90.00
_cell.angle_beta   90.00
_cell.angle_gamma   90.00
#
_symmetry.space_group_name_H-M   'P 1'
#
loop_
_entity.id
_entity.type
_entity.pdbx_description
1 polymer ?
#
loop_
_entity_poly.entity_id
_entity_poly.type
_entity_poly.pdbx_seq_one_letter_code
_entity_poly.pdbx_strand_id
1 'polypeptide(L)' 'GDQKRVATPASAIRDGADHIVVGRPVWKAPDPRAAARAITDELRDL' A
#
# COMPACT_ATOMS: atom_id res chain seq x y z
N GLY A 1 -4.09 -14.53 -16.36
CA GLY A 1 -2.93 -14.22 -15.53
C GLY A 1 -2.94 -12.75 -15.22
N ASP A 2 -3.55 -12.42 -14.11
CA ASP A 2 -3.58 -11.07 -13.56
C ASP A 2 -3.60 -11.36 -12.07
N GLN A 3 -2.53 -11.03 -11.35
CA GLN A 3 -2.52 -11.18 -9.90
C GLN A 3 -3.46 -10.12 -9.32
N LYS A 4 -4.75 -10.42 -9.44
CA LYS A 4 -5.89 -9.72 -8.88
C LYS A 4 -5.98 -10.06 -7.39
N ARG A 5 -4.90 -9.83 -6.65
CA ARG A 5 -4.94 -9.74 -5.19
C ARG A 5 -4.53 -8.32 -4.84
N VAL A 6 -5.50 -7.41 -4.99
CA VAL A 6 -5.41 -6.05 -4.45
C VAL A 6 -5.59 -6.19 -2.95
N ALA A 7 -4.52 -6.57 -2.25
CA ALA A 7 -4.47 -6.51 -0.79
C ALA A 7 -4.14 -5.07 -0.40
N THR A 8 -4.80 -4.57 0.65
CA THR A 8 -4.33 -3.32 1.27
C THR A 8 -2.96 -3.57 1.91
N PRO A 9 -2.12 -2.53 2.04
CA PRO A 9 -0.85 -2.67 2.75
C PRO A 9 -1.03 -3.31 4.13
N ALA A 10 -2.06 -2.91 4.89
CA ALA A 10 -2.38 -3.49 6.18
C ALA A 10 -2.69 -5.00 6.15
N SER A 11 -3.43 -5.47 5.15
CA SER A 11 -3.70 -6.90 4.97
C SER A 11 -2.41 -7.66 4.65
N ALA A 12 -1.55 -7.10 3.79
CA ALA A 12 -0.30 -7.74 3.41
C ALA A 12 0.64 -7.93 4.62
N ILE A 13 0.72 -6.95 5.53
CA ILE A 13 1.49 -7.11 6.79
C ILE A 13 0.90 -8.23 7.65
N ARG A 14 -0.42 -8.26 7.84
CA ARG A 14 -1.09 -9.32 8.63
C ARG A 14 -0.87 -10.71 8.03
N ASP A 15 -0.77 -10.80 6.70
CA ASP A 15 -0.48 -12.04 5.98
C ASP A 15 1.01 -12.42 6.02
N GLY A 16 1.86 -11.65 6.71
CA GLY A 16 3.28 -11.93 6.94
C GLY A 16 4.23 -11.35 5.89
N ALA A 17 3.83 -10.31 5.15
CA ALA A 17 4.73 -9.66 4.20
C ALA A 17 5.77 -8.78 4.90
N ASP A 18 7.06 -9.05 4.66
CA ASP A 18 8.16 -8.20 5.11
C ASP A 18 8.37 -6.96 4.22
N HIS A 19 7.88 -7.01 2.98
CA HIS A 19 8.02 -5.93 2.02
C HIS A 19 6.77 -5.76 1.14
N ILE A 20 6.30 -4.52 1.00
CA ILE A 20 5.08 -4.18 0.25
C ILE A 20 5.43 -3.16 -0.83
N VAL A 21 5.12 -3.50 -2.09
CA VAL A 21 5.30 -2.61 -3.23
C VAL A 21 3.98 -1.94 -3.58
N VAL A 22 3.91 -0.62 -3.41
CA VAL A 22 2.74 0.17 -3.79
C VAL A 22 3.00 0.93 -5.09
N GLY A 23 2.38 0.48 -6.17
CA GLY A 23 2.45 1.12 -7.48
C GLY A 23 1.30 2.12 -7.70
N ARG A 24 0.30 1.70 -8.51
CA ARG A 24 -0.84 2.53 -8.98
C ARG A 24 -1.47 3.47 -7.95
N PRO A 25 -1.69 3.08 -6.69
CA PRO A 25 -2.26 3.98 -5.69
C PRO A 25 -1.43 5.25 -5.42
N VAL A 26 -0.11 5.23 -5.65
CA VAL A 26 0.78 6.37 -5.39
C VAL A 26 1.00 7.21 -6.66
N TRP A 27 1.51 6.62 -7.75
CA TRP A 27 1.89 7.42 -8.93
C TRP A 27 0.71 7.96 -9.75
N LYS A 28 -0.50 7.40 -9.60
CA LYS A 28 -1.72 7.93 -10.22
C LYS A 28 -2.51 8.87 -9.30
N ALA A 29 -2.08 9.05 -8.05
CA ALA A 29 -2.76 9.96 -7.13
C ALA A 29 -2.57 11.41 -7.59
N PRO A 30 -3.56 12.29 -7.38
CA PRO A 30 -3.42 13.73 -7.63
C PRO A 30 -2.27 14.36 -6.84
N ASP A 31 -2.01 13.83 -5.64
CA ASP A 31 -0.84 14.13 -4.83
C ASP A 31 -0.14 12.82 -4.41
N PRO A 32 0.89 12.39 -5.15
CA PRO A 32 1.64 11.17 -4.84
C PRO A 32 2.31 11.21 -3.47
N ARG A 33 2.73 12.39 -3.01
CA ARG A 33 3.39 12.55 -1.70
C ARG A 33 2.38 12.34 -0.59
N ALA A 34 1.20 12.95 -0.70
CA ALA A 34 0.13 12.74 0.28
C ALA A 34 -0.32 11.27 0.31
N ALA A 35 -0.48 10.63 -0.85
CA ALA A 35 -0.84 9.22 -0.94
C ALA A 35 0.19 8.30 -0.27
N ALA A 36 1.49 8.51 -0.51
CA ALA A 36 2.55 7.74 0.13
C ALA A 36 2.61 7.94 1.65
N ARG A 37 2.37 9.17 2.12
CA ARG A 37 2.29 9.47 3.56
C ARG A 37 1.11 8.77 4.22
N ALA A 38 -0.08 8.87 3.65
CA ALA A 38 -1.28 8.22 4.18
C ALA A 38 -1.09 6.71 4.35
N ILE A 39 -0.46 6.04 3.39
CA ILE A 39 -0.15 4.62 3.48
C ILE A 39 0.87 4.34 4.59
N THR A 40 1.90 5.17 4.73
CA THR A 40 2.92 5.00 5.77
C THR A 40 2.33 5.21 7.16
N ASP A 41 1.43 6.19 7.31
CA ASP A 41 0.74 6.48 8.56
C ASP A 41 -0.23 5.34 8.91
N GLU A 42 -1.01 4.83 7.95
CA GLU A 42 -1.85 3.63 8.14
C GLU A 42 -1.02 2.45 8.65
N LEU A 43 0.17 2.22 8.10
CA LEU A 43 1.04 1.12 8.49
C LEU A 43 1.70 1.31 9.87
N ARG A 44 1.88 2.54 10.34
CA ARG A 44 2.41 2.84 11.68
C ARG A 44 1.38 2.63 12.78
N ASP A 45 0.10 2.77 12.45
CA ASP A 45 -1.01 2.65 13.38
C ASP A 45 -1.56 1.20 13.48
N LEU A 46 -0.89 0.22 12.84
CA LEU A 46 -1.18 -1.21 12.93
C LEU A 46 -0.47 -1.88 14.12
#